data_AF-A0A316FUB1-F1
#
_entry.id   AF-A0A316FUB1-F1
#
_cell.length_a   1.000
_cell.length_b   1.000
_cell.length_c   1.000
_cell.angle_alpha   90.00
_cell.angle_beta   90.00
_cell.angle_gamma   90.00
#
_symmetry.space_group_name_H-M   'P 1'
#
loop_
_entity.id
_entity.type
_entity.pdbx_description
1 polymer ?
#
loop_
_entity_poly.entity_id
_entity_poly.type
_entity_poly.pdbx_seq_one_letter_code
_entity_poly.pdbx_strand_id
1 'polypeptide(L)'
;MRINTKAGISAAVVLHVSVAAFADTTGMCLNMAGMTDDRCACATEALAGEVKAEALNLYDAVGTRYLEKLSSGQAMVEAWDGAIAETASERGVDRHSLLETTNDVGKAHRTAILACD
;
A
#
# COMPACT_ATOMS: atom_id res chain seq x y z
N MET A 1 52.19 14.77 21.59
CA MET A 1 51.25 15.53 22.45
C MET A 1 49.85 15.01 22.15
N ARG A 2 49.18 14.43 23.15
CA ARG A 2 47.83 13.85 23.01
C ARG A 2 46.80 14.97 22.88
N ILE A 3 45.84 14.83 21.97
CA ILE A 3 44.49 15.36 22.19
C ILE A 3 43.52 14.23 21.86
N ASN A 4 42.80 13.86 22.91
CA ASN A 4 41.78 12.85 23.00
C ASN A 4 40.47 13.63 23.13
N THR A 5 39.55 13.54 22.18
CA THR A 5 38.21 14.11 22.37
C THR A 5 37.15 13.22 21.74
N LYS A 6 36.35 12.63 22.63
CA LYS A 6 35.07 11.98 22.35
C LYS A 6 34.07 13.03 21.83
N ALA A 7 33.42 12.73 20.71
CA ALA A 7 32.07 13.17 20.35
C ALA A 7 31.62 12.20 19.24
N GLY A 8 30.63 11.33 19.40
CA GLY A 8 29.40 11.51 20.14
C GLY A 8 28.38 12.26 19.28
N ILE A 9 28.09 11.75 18.08
CA ILE A 9 26.85 12.09 17.36
C ILE A 9 26.28 10.76 16.87
N SER A 10 25.29 10.28 17.61
CA SER A 10 24.41 9.19 17.21
C SER A 10 23.74 9.57 15.90
N ALA A 11 24.08 8.88 14.81
CA ALA A 11 23.23 8.84 13.64
C ALA A 11 21.99 8.02 14.02
N ALA A 12 20.96 8.68 14.55
CA ALA A 12 19.62 8.13 14.56
C ALA A 12 19.17 8.03 13.09
N VAL A 13 19.52 6.92 12.44
CA VAL A 13 18.87 6.50 11.20
C VAL A 13 17.45 6.14 11.60
N VAL A 14 16.54 7.11 11.47
CA VAL A 14 15.11 6.80 11.56
C VAL A 14 14.80 5.99 10.31
N LEU A 15 14.66 4.67 10.50
CA LEU A 15 14.16 3.72 9.51
C LEU A 15 12.72 4.10 9.14
N HIS A 16 12.55 5.04 8.20
CA HIS A 16 11.25 5.37 7.59
C HIS A 16 10.92 4.44 6.40
N VAL A 17 11.41 3.20 6.41
CA VAL A 17 11.51 2.39 5.18
C VAL A 17 10.20 1.67 4.81
N SER A 18 9.18 1.64 5.67
CA SER A 18 8.04 0.73 5.47
C SER A 18 6.92 1.28 4.59
N VAL A 19 6.56 2.57 4.72
CA VAL A 19 5.34 3.12 4.08
C VAL A 19 5.57 3.48 2.61
N ALA A 20 6.80 3.83 2.23
CA ALA A 20 7.11 4.20 0.85
C ALA A 20 6.98 3.04 -0.15
N ALA A 21 7.03 1.78 0.32
CA ALA A 21 6.99 0.61 -0.56
C ALA A 21 5.60 0.30 -1.10
N PHE A 22 4.53 0.77 -0.44
CA PHE A 22 3.13 0.49 -0.78
C PHE A 22 2.26 1.74 -0.63
N ALA A 23 2.71 2.83 -1.24
CA ALA A 23 2.08 4.14 -1.10
C ALA A 23 0.66 4.17 -1.66
N ASP A 24 0.38 3.41 -2.72
CA ASP A 24 -0.96 3.38 -3.33
C ASP A 24 -1.92 2.49 -2.55
N THR A 25 -1.42 1.48 -1.84
CA THR A 25 -2.18 0.77 -0.81
C THR A 25 -2.62 1.74 0.29
N THR A 26 -1.70 2.56 0.81
CA THR A 26 -2.05 3.63 1.76
C THR A 26 -3.02 4.64 1.13
N GLY A 27 -2.80 5.04 -0.13
CA GLY A 27 -3.65 5.97 -0.86
C GLY A 27 -5.09 5.46 -1.05
N MET A 28 -5.26 4.17 -1.32
CA MET A 28 -6.58 3.54 -1.38
C MET A 28 -7.32 3.65 -0.05
N CYS A 29 -6.61 3.49 1.07
CA CYS A 29 -7.19 3.70 2.39
C CYS A 29 -7.58 5.17 2.59
N LEU A 30 -6.70 6.11 2.28
CA LEU A 30 -6.95 7.55 2.43
C LEU A 30 -8.14 8.05 1.59
N ASN A 31 -8.44 7.37 0.49
CA ASN A 31 -9.59 7.69 -0.35
C ASN A 31 -10.95 7.25 0.26
N MET A 32 -10.95 6.58 1.42
CA MET A 32 -12.18 6.25 2.16
C MET A 32 -12.57 7.37 3.13
N ALA A 33 -13.87 7.58 3.30
CA ALA A 33 -14.38 8.60 4.21
C ALA A 33 -13.96 8.34 5.67
N GLY A 34 -13.46 9.39 6.34
CA GLY A 34 -13.11 9.36 7.76
C GLY A 34 -11.76 8.70 8.07
N MET A 35 -10.90 8.47 7.06
CA MET A 35 -9.56 7.96 7.26
C MET A 35 -8.54 9.07 7.53
N THR A 36 -7.46 8.73 8.24
CA THR A 36 -6.33 9.60 8.57
C THR A 36 -5.03 8.99 8.08
N ASP A 37 -4.01 9.83 7.90
CA ASP A 37 -2.66 9.39 7.50
C ASP A 37 -2.11 8.33 8.48
N ASP A 38 -2.21 8.57 9.79
CA ASP A 38 -1.73 7.66 10.82
C ASP A 38 -2.44 6.30 10.77
N ARG A 39 -3.77 6.30 10.61
CA ARG A 39 -4.56 5.07 10.55
C ARG A 39 -4.24 4.25 9.30
N CYS A 40 -4.12 4.91 8.14
CA CYS A 40 -3.80 4.24 6.89
C CYS A 40 -2.34 3.75 6.83
N ALA A 41 -1.40 4.47 7.43
CA ALA A 41 -0.03 4.01 7.60
C ALA A 41 0.03 2.75 8.48
N CYS A 42 -0.63 2.78 9.64
CA CYS A 42 -0.78 1.61 10.54
C CYS A 42 -1.37 0.41 9.80
N ALA A 43 -2.45 0.61 9.05
CA ALA A 43 -3.12 -0.47 8.33
C ALA A 43 -2.26 -1.06 7.22
N THR A 44 -1.52 -0.23 6.49
CA THR A 44 -0.62 -0.68 5.42
C THR A 44 0.56 -1.48 6.00
N GLU A 45 1.13 -1.03 7.12
CA GLU A 45 2.20 -1.76 7.82
C GLU A 45 1.69 -3.11 8.36
N ALA A 46 0.54 -3.12 9.01
CA ALA A 46 -0.09 -4.35 9.50
C ALA A 46 -0.40 -5.33 8.37
N LEU A 47 -0.91 -4.83 7.23
CA LEU A 47 -1.17 -5.66 6.06
C LEU A 47 0.11 -6.28 5.51
N ALA A 48 1.21 -5.51 5.44
CA ALA A 48 2.51 -6.00 4.97
C ALA A 48 3.09 -7.12 5.85
N GLY A 49 2.70 -7.19 7.13
CA GLY A 49 3.04 -8.29 8.03
C GLY A 49 2.16 -9.53 7.89
N GLU A 50 0.97 -9.39 7.30
CA GLU A 50 -0.05 -10.45 7.23
C GLU A 50 -0.06 -11.20 5.89
N VAL A 51 0.18 -10.50 4.78
CA VAL A 51 0.10 -11.09 3.44
C VAL A 51 1.47 -11.32 2.81
N LYS A 52 1.51 -12.17 1.78
CA LYS A 52 2.73 -12.36 1.00
C LYS A 52 3.11 -11.07 0.27
N ALA A 53 4.41 -10.74 0.27
CA ALA A 53 4.93 -9.54 -0.40
C ALA A 53 4.54 -9.43 -1.88
N GLU A 54 4.51 -10.54 -2.61
CA GLU A 54 4.07 -10.58 -4.02
C GLU A 54 2.59 -10.19 -4.17
N ALA A 55 1.71 -10.72 -3.31
CA ALA A 55 0.29 -10.38 -3.33
C ALA A 55 0.05 -8.91 -2.97
N LEU A 56 0.81 -8.38 -2.01
CA LEU A 56 0.75 -6.96 -1.67
C LEU A 56 1.26 -6.08 -2.81
N ASN A 57 2.33 -6.47 -3.50
CA ASN A 57 2.84 -5.74 -4.66
C ASN A 57 1.83 -5.68 -5.81
N LEU A 58 1.11 -6.79 -6.07
CA LEU A 58 0.02 -6.81 -7.04
C LEU A 58 -1.14 -5.90 -6.62
N TYR A 59 -1.52 -5.94 -5.34
CA TYR A 59 -2.58 -5.09 -4.81
C TYR A 59 -2.23 -3.60 -4.88
N ASP A 60 -0.99 -3.25 -4.58
CA ASP A 60 -0.48 -1.89 -4.67
C ASP A 60 -0.47 -1.37 -6.12
N ALA A 61 0.01 -2.20 -7.06
CA ALA A 61 0.00 -1.84 -8.49
C ALA A 61 -1.42 -1.63 -9.04
N VAL A 62 -2.39 -2.45 -8.61
CA VAL A 62 -3.81 -2.23 -8.92
C VAL A 62 -4.29 -0.93 -8.27
N GLY A 63 -3.86 -0.65 -7.03
CA GLY A 63 -4.12 0.60 -6.32
C GLY A 63 -3.68 1.84 -7.10
N THR A 64 -2.46 1.84 -7.66
CA THR A 64 -1.95 2.94 -8.50
C THR A 64 -2.94 3.27 -9.62
N ARG A 65 -3.33 2.25 -10.39
CA ARG A 65 -4.23 2.41 -11.56
C ARG A 65 -5.65 2.78 -11.15
N TYR A 66 -6.11 2.22 -10.04
CA TYR A 66 -7.41 2.53 -9.48
C TYR A 66 -7.48 4.01 -9.08
N LEU A 67 -6.49 4.52 -8.36
CA LEU A 67 -6.43 5.92 -7.93
C LEU A 67 -6.29 6.88 -9.13
N GLU A 68 -5.47 6.54 -10.13
CA GLU A 68 -5.39 7.29 -11.39
C GLU A 68 -6.77 7.39 -12.08
N LYS A 69 -7.49 6.27 -12.19
CA LYS A 69 -8.82 6.22 -12.81
C LYS A 69 -9.86 7.02 -12.03
N LEU A 70 -9.86 6.92 -10.71
CA LEU A 70 -10.71 7.77 -9.86
C LEU A 70 -10.43 9.25 -10.08
N SER A 71 -9.15 9.64 -10.13
CA SER A 71 -8.76 11.04 -10.37
C SER A 71 -9.21 11.55 -11.74
N SER A 72 -9.37 10.66 -12.72
CA SER A 72 -9.92 10.96 -14.05
C SER A 72 -11.46 11.03 -14.11
N GLY A 73 -12.14 10.80 -12.98
CA GLY A 73 -13.60 10.89 -12.86
C GLY A 73 -14.35 9.59 -13.11
N GLN A 74 -13.66 8.45 -13.23
CA GLN A 74 -14.34 7.15 -13.37
C GLN A 74 -15.05 6.74 -12.07
N ALA A 75 -16.16 6.01 -12.22
CA ALA A 75 -16.85 5.43 -11.08
C ALA A 75 -16.01 4.32 -10.43
N MET A 76 -16.12 4.13 -9.11
CA MET A 76 -15.27 3.19 -8.37
C MET A 76 -15.22 1.77 -8.96
N VAL A 77 -16.38 1.22 -9.36
CA VAL A 77 -16.44 -0.15 -9.91
C VAL A 77 -15.73 -0.23 -11.25
N GLU A 78 -15.91 0.77 -12.12
CA GLU A 78 -15.25 0.84 -13.42
C GLU A 78 -13.74 1.05 -13.27
N ALA A 79 -13.34 1.94 -12.36
CA ALA A 79 -11.94 2.19 -12.04
C ALA A 79 -11.25 0.91 -11.54
N TRP A 80 -11.90 0.15 -10.66
CA TRP A 80 -11.34 -1.10 -10.14
C TRP A 80 -11.23 -2.17 -11.22
N ASP A 81 -12.29 -2.39 -12.00
CA ASP A 81 -12.29 -3.38 -13.08
C ASP A 81 -11.23 -3.07 -14.15
N GLY A 82 -11.13 -1.80 -14.53
CA GLY A 82 -10.11 -1.32 -15.46
C GLY A 82 -8.69 -1.48 -14.91
N ALA A 83 -8.47 -1.16 -13.62
CA ALA A 83 -7.17 -1.32 -12.97
C ALA A 83 -6.71 -2.79 -12.92
N ILE A 84 -7.64 -3.71 -12.63
CA ILE A 84 -7.40 -5.15 -12.67
C ILE A 84 -7.05 -5.61 -14.10
N ALA A 85 -7.82 -5.19 -15.10
CA ALA A 85 -7.58 -5.57 -16.49
C ALA A 85 -6.21 -5.08 -17.01
N GLU A 86 -5.86 -3.82 -16.74
CA GLU A 86 -4.58 -3.24 -17.15
C GLU A 86 -3.40 -3.87 -16.44
N THR A 87 -3.49 -4.06 -15.12
CA THR A 87 -2.42 -4.70 -14.34
C THR A 87 -2.21 -6.15 -14.77
N ALA A 88 -3.28 -6.90 -15.02
CA ALA A 88 -3.18 -8.27 -15.50
C ALA A 88 -2.46 -8.35 -16.85
N SER A 89 -2.85 -7.50 -17.79
CA SER A 89 -2.23 -7.39 -19.12
C SER A 89 -0.75 -7.04 -19.05
N GLU A 90 -0.39 -6.02 -18.26
CA GLU A 90 0.99 -5.56 -18.11
C GLU A 90 1.89 -6.58 -17.42
N ARG A 91 1.39 -7.26 -16.39
CA ARG A 91 2.17 -8.21 -15.59
C ARG A 91 2.18 -9.62 -16.21
N GLY A 92 1.40 -9.86 -17.27
CA GLY A 92 1.27 -11.17 -17.90
C GLY A 92 0.64 -12.22 -16.99
N VAL A 93 -0.25 -11.79 -16.07
CA VAL A 93 -0.96 -12.68 -15.14
C VAL A 93 -2.41 -12.85 -15.57
N ASP A 94 -3.02 -13.96 -15.17
CA ASP A 94 -4.44 -14.18 -15.41
C ASP A 94 -5.29 -13.15 -14.65
N ARG A 95 -6.23 -12.52 -15.34
CA ARG A 95 -7.10 -11.46 -14.78
C ARG A 95 -7.96 -11.98 -13.63
N HIS A 96 -8.50 -13.19 -13.76
CA HIS A 96 -9.37 -13.75 -12.74
C HIS A 96 -8.59 -14.07 -11.45
N SER A 97 -7.41 -14.67 -11.60
CA SER A 97 -6.48 -14.96 -10.51
C SER A 97 -5.99 -13.70 -9.81
N LEU A 98 -5.72 -12.62 -10.56
CA LEU A 98 -5.38 -11.31 -9.98
C LEU A 98 -6.56 -10.73 -9.19
N LEU A 99 -7.79 -10.84 -9.71
CA LEU A 99 -8.98 -10.37 -9.01
C LEU A 99 -9.19 -11.13 -7.69
N GLU A 100 -9.05 -12.46 -7.69
CA GLU A 100 -9.15 -13.26 -6.47
C GLU A 100 -8.09 -12.85 -5.44
N THR A 101 -6.84 -12.75 -5.87
CA THR A 101 -5.72 -12.33 -5.01
C THR A 101 -5.96 -10.96 -4.40
N THR A 102 -6.33 -9.97 -5.20
CA THR A 102 -6.54 -8.60 -4.72
C THR A 102 -7.80 -8.44 -3.87
N ASN A 103 -8.83 -9.27 -4.08
CA ASN A 103 -9.99 -9.33 -3.19
C ASN A 103 -9.62 -9.86 -1.81
N ASP A 104 -8.78 -10.89 -1.74
CA ASP A 104 -8.34 -11.45 -0.46
C ASP A 104 -7.41 -10.49 0.30
N VAL A 105 -6.46 -9.85 -0.41
CA VAL A 105 -5.66 -8.76 0.17
C VAL A 105 -6.53 -7.60 0.62
N GLY A 106 -7.53 -7.20 -0.18
CA GLY A 106 -8.47 -6.12 0.18
C GLY A 106 -9.32 -6.42 1.41
N LYS A 107 -9.70 -7.68 1.65
CA LYS A 107 -10.37 -8.09 2.91
C LYS A 107 -9.42 -7.96 4.09
N ALA A 108 -8.19 -8.46 3.97
CA ALA A 108 -7.17 -8.34 5.01
C ALA A 108 -6.86 -6.86 5.32
N HIS A 109 -6.78 -6.01 4.29
CA HIS A 109 -6.56 -4.58 4.45
C HIS A 109 -7.70 -3.91 5.23
N ARG A 110 -8.96 -4.23 4.90
CA ARG A 110 -10.11 -3.73 5.67
C ARG A 110 -10.07 -4.16 7.13
N THR A 111 -9.68 -5.40 7.41
CA THR A 111 -9.49 -5.86 8.79
C THR A 111 -8.39 -5.07 9.50
N ALA A 112 -7.25 -4.82 8.84
CA ALA A 112 -6.16 -4.01 9.40
C ALA A 112 -6.61 -2.57 9.68
N ILE A 113 -7.35 -1.94 8.76
CA ILE A 113 -7.91 -0.60 8.93
C ILE A 113 -8.82 -0.54 10.17
N LEU A 114 -9.66 -1.55 10.39
CA LEU A 114 -10.55 -1.61 11.55
C LEU A 114 -9.81 -1.83 12.87
N ALA A 115 -8.61 -2.40 12.84
CA ALA A 115 -7.78 -2.63 14.01
C ALA A 115 -6.87 -1.42 14.36
N CYS A 116 -6.71 -0.47 13.43
CA CYS A 116 -5.97 0.78 13.64
C CYS A 116 -6.91 1.93 14.02
N ASP A 117 -6.47 2.77 14.96
CA ASP A 117 -7.21 3.94 15.47
C ASP A 117 -6.88 5.23 14.70
#